data_AF-A0A7S2P902-F1
#
_entry.id   AF-A0A7S2P902-F1
#
_cell.length_a   1.000
_cell.length_b   1.000
_cell.length_c   1.000
_cell.angle_alpha   90.00
_cell.angle_beta   90.00
_cell.angle_gamma   90.00
#
_symmetry.space_group_name_H-M   'P 1'
#
loop_
_entity.id
_entity.type
_entity.pdbx_description
1 polymer ?
#
loop_
_entity_poly.entity_id
_entity_poly.type
_entity_poly.pdbx_seq_one_letter_code
_entity_poly.pdbx_strand_id
1 'polypeptide(L)'
;LTISPSSKRGGKLTFHKQQSTSQQQQVISKSHDRAKNVPLDPSAKFLQLLGVSNKDGKPRPGMASKLRQCQRFCEIVGGLVETSLMNDDEQQQQTLTSVDMGCGRGYLTFSLHAHLHQRGFAVQSRGVEMRPKLVQEINGIARSLDYVEGNNDGSRSQA
;
A
#
# COMPACT_ATOMS: atom_id res chain seq x y z
N LEU A 1 5.26 -45.27 -16.54
CA LEU A 1 6.64 -45.59 -16.10
C LEU A 1 7.16 -46.69 -17.02
N THR A 2 8.01 -46.33 -17.97
CA THR A 2 8.72 -47.28 -18.82
C THR A 2 10.09 -46.69 -19.07
N ILE A 3 11.14 -47.37 -18.65
CA ILE A 3 12.54 -47.01 -18.92
C ILE A 3 13.15 -48.22 -19.62
N SER A 4 13.82 -47.98 -20.75
CA SER A 4 14.75 -48.93 -21.37
C SER A 4 16.07 -48.22 -21.66
N PRO A 5 17.24 -48.90 -21.52
CA PRO A 5 18.55 -48.27 -21.38
C PRO A 5 19.34 -48.24 -22.69
N SER A 6 20.38 -47.38 -22.80
CA SER A 6 21.73 -47.74 -23.30
C SER A 6 22.64 -46.53 -23.59
N SER A 7 23.84 -46.61 -22.98
CA SER A 7 25.19 -46.23 -23.42
C SER A 7 25.58 -44.83 -23.98
N LYS A 8 26.59 -44.26 -23.28
CA LYS A 8 27.81 -43.55 -23.74
C LYS A 8 27.71 -42.33 -24.69
N ARG A 9 28.40 -41.29 -24.19
CA ARG A 9 29.18 -40.22 -24.85
C ARG A 9 28.40 -38.99 -25.32
N GLY A 10 29.06 -37.84 -25.11
CA GLY A 10 28.47 -36.51 -25.08
C GLY A 10 27.80 -36.11 -26.39
N GLY A 11 26.68 -35.41 -26.26
CA GLY A 11 25.89 -34.90 -27.36
C GLY A 11 25.13 -33.66 -26.89
N LYS A 12 25.43 -32.54 -27.54
CA LYS A 12 24.79 -31.23 -27.43
C LYS A 12 23.26 -31.36 -27.55
N LEU A 13 22.53 -30.97 -26.51
CA LEU A 13 21.06 -30.95 -26.55
C LEU A 13 20.58 -29.77 -27.40
N THR A 14 20.04 -30.08 -28.59
CA THR A 14 19.32 -29.16 -29.46
C THR A 14 17.82 -29.39 -29.30
N PHE A 15 17.09 -28.37 -28.83
CA PHE A 15 15.63 -28.43 -28.72
C PHE A 15 14.97 -28.17 -30.07
N HIS A 16 14.27 -29.18 -30.60
CA HIS A 16 13.39 -29.03 -31.76
C HIS A 16 12.03 -28.52 -31.32
N LYS A 17 11.62 -27.36 -31.85
CA LYS A 17 10.29 -26.76 -31.64
C LYS A 17 9.27 -27.50 -32.51
N GLN A 18 8.43 -28.34 -31.89
CA GLN A 18 7.23 -28.85 -32.54
C GLN A 18 6.19 -27.72 -32.65
N GLN A 19 5.75 -27.45 -33.88
CA GLN A 19 4.64 -26.56 -34.18
C GLN A 19 3.33 -27.30 -33.88
N SER A 20 2.51 -26.73 -33.01
CA SER A 20 1.14 -27.17 -32.78
C SER A 20 0.18 -26.23 -33.50
N THR A 21 -0.76 -26.86 -34.18
CA THR A 21 -1.76 -26.35 -35.12
C THR A 21 -2.80 -25.41 -34.51
N SER A 22 -3.30 -24.55 -35.39
CA SER A 22 -4.25 -23.45 -35.23
C SER A 22 -5.47 -23.73 -34.36
N GLN A 23 -5.68 -22.91 -33.33
CA GLN A 23 -6.98 -22.71 -32.69
C GLN A 23 -7.37 -21.23 -32.76
N GLN A 24 -8.61 -21.01 -33.16
CA GLN A 24 -9.23 -19.73 -33.50
C GLN A 24 -8.93 -18.64 -32.48
N GLN A 25 -8.40 -17.52 -32.97
CA GLN A 25 -8.17 -16.32 -32.20
C GLN A 25 -9.49 -15.57 -31.99
N GLN A 26 -10.19 -15.96 -30.91
CA GLN A 26 -11.11 -15.08 -30.22
C GLN A 26 -10.34 -13.81 -29.86
N VAL A 27 -10.59 -12.73 -30.60
CA VAL A 27 -10.08 -11.40 -30.29
C VAL A 27 -10.82 -10.95 -29.04
N ILE A 28 -10.31 -11.33 -27.87
CA ILE A 28 -10.69 -10.74 -26.61
C ILE A 28 -10.19 -9.30 -26.69
N SER A 29 -11.11 -8.36 -26.91
CA SER A 29 -10.86 -6.94 -26.74
C SER A 29 -10.41 -6.71 -25.30
N LYS A 30 -9.10 -6.65 -25.10
CA LYS A 30 -8.46 -6.23 -23.85
C LYS A 30 -8.62 -4.71 -23.69
N SER A 31 -9.86 -4.27 -23.52
CA SER A 31 -10.17 -3.00 -22.88
C SER A 31 -9.85 -3.17 -21.39
N HIS A 32 -8.56 -3.09 -21.06
CA HIS A 32 -8.01 -3.23 -19.70
C HIS A 32 -7.64 -1.88 -19.09
N ASP A 33 -8.25 -0.79 -19.53
CA ASP A 33 -8.09 0.49 -18.85
C ASP A 33 -9.20 0.67 -17.80
N ARG A 34 -9.30 -0.29 -16.87
CA ARG A 34 -9.94 0.00 -15.59
C ARG A 34 -8.95 0.85 -14.83
N ALA A 35 -9.25 2.14 -14.67
CA ALA A 35 -8.59 2.99 -13.69
C ALA A 35 -8.59 2.24 -12.35
N LYS A 36 -7.41 1.78 -11.93
CA LYS A 36 -7.28 1.06 -10.67
C LYS A 36 -7.70 2.03 -9.57
N ASN A 37 -8.78 1.71 -8.85
CA ASN A 37 -9.13 2.45 -7.66
C ASN A 37 -8.05 2.14 -6.61
N VAL A 38 -7.22 3.13 -6.28
CA VAL A 38 -6.08 2.93 -5.40
C VAL A 38 -6.43 3.46 -4.01
N PRO A 39 -6.08 2.76 -2.91
CA PRO A 39 -6.53 3.13 -1.55
C PRO A 39 -6.10 4.52 -1.05
N LEU A 40 -5.14 5.17 -1.72
CA LEU A 40 -4.58 6.45 -1.33
C LEU A 40 -4.55 7.36 -2.55
N ASP A 41 -5.04 8.59 -2.38
CA ASP A 41 -4.80 9.66 -3.34
C ASP A 41 -3.30 9.98 -3.41
N PRO A 42 -2.63 9.80 -4.56
CA PRO A 42 -1.22 10.14 -4.72
C PRO A 42 -0.88 11.61 -4.42
N SER A 43 -1.88 12.50 -4.50
CA SER A 43 -1.77 13.92 -4.18
C SER A 43 -1.90 14.24 -2.69
N ALA A 44 -2.25 13.25 -1.85
CA ALA A 44 -2.47 13.43 -0.42
C ALA A 44 -1.33 14.18 0.27
N LYS A 45 -1.68 15.13 1.14
CA LYS A 45 -0.72 16.07 1.73
C LYS A 45 0.40 15.38 2.50
N PHE A 46 0.07 14.31 3.23
CA PHE A 46 1.05 13.54 4.00
C PHE A 46 2.12 12.90 3.08
N LEU A 47 1.74 12.41 1.89
CA LEU A 47 2.69 11.86 0.92
C LEU A 47 3.66 12.94 0.41
N GLN A 48 3.18 14.17 0.24
CA GLN A 48 4.03 15.29 -0.16
C GLN A 48 5.01 15.70 0.96
N LEU A 49 4.51 15.81 2.20
CA LEU A 49 5.33 16.16 3.38
C LEU A 49 6.39 15.08 3.67
N LEU A 50 6.05 13.81 3.47
CA LEU A 50 6.99 12.71 3.56
C LEU A 50 7.97 12.65 2.38
N GLY A 51 7.79 13.47 1.34
CA GLY A 51 8.63 13.46 0.15
C GLY A 51 8.41 12.23 -0.75
N VAL A 52 7.26 11.57 -0.64
CA VAL A 52 6.87 10.45 -1.51
C VAL A 52 6.37 10.98 -2.85
N SER A 53 5.47 11.96 -2.83
CA SER A 53 4.92 12.60 -4.03
C SER A 53 5.34 14.06 -4.17
N ASN A 54 5.18 14.59 -5.38
CA ASN A 54 5.29 16.01 -5.69
C ASN A 54 3.91 16.69 -5.61
N LYS A 55 3.85 18.00 -5.89
CA LYS A 55 2.61 18.78 -5.85
C LYS A 55 1.57 18.31 -6.88
N ASP A 56 2.00 17.66 -7.95
CA ASP A 56 1.13 17.11 -9.00
C ASP A 56 0.65 15.68 -8.68
N GLY A 57 0.92 15.17 -7.47
CA GLY A 57 0.57 13.80 -7.06
C GLY A 57 1.44 12.71 -7.71
N LYS A 58 2.52 13.06 -8.40
CA LYS A 58 3.44 12.07 -9.00
C LYS A 58 4.50 11.64 -7.98
N PRO A 59 4.87 10.35 -7.92
CA PRO A 59 5.95 9.91 -7.05
C PRO A 59 7.27 10.59 -7.44
N ARG A 60 8.04 11.03 -6.45
CA ARG A 60 9.39 11.56 -6.66
C ARG A 60 10.33 10.48 -7.21
N PRO A 61 11.48 10.86 -7.81
CA PRO A 61 12.50 9.90 -8.24
C PRO A 61 12.86 8.92 -7.10
N GLY A 62 12.80 7.62 -7.38
CA GLY A 62 13.04 6.56 -6.39
C GLY A 62 11.88 6.25 -5.43
N MET A 63 10.83 7.07 -5.38
CA MET A 63 9.73 6.91 -4.40
C MET A 63 8.52 6.13 -4.93
N ALA A 64 8.51 5.74 -6.21
CA ALA A 64 7.41 4.97 -6.78
C ALA A 64 7.22 3.61 -6.07
N SER A 65 8.31 2.96 -5.63
CA SER A 65 8.22 1.72 -4.85
C SER A 65 7.61 1.96 -3.47
N LYS A 66 7.98 3.06 -2.83
CA LYS A 66 7.44 3.46 -1.52
C LYS A 66 5.95 3.79 -1.60
N LEU A 67 5.51 4.51 -2.63
CA LEU A 67 4.10 4.80 -2.85
C LEU A 67 3.28 3.50 -3.03
N ARG A 68 3.76 2.58 -3.87
CA ARG A 68 3.11 1.27 -4.06
C ARG A 68 3.05 0.46 -2.76
N GLN A 69 4.11 0.51 -1.94
CA GLN A 69 4.13 -0.14 -0.63
C GLN A 69 3.00 0.39 0.27
N CYS A 70 2.86 1.72 0.36
CA CYS A 70 1.82 2.36 1.15
C CYS A 70 0.41 1.95 0.66
N GLN A 71 0.19 2.00 -0.65
CA GLN A 71 -1.09 1.63 -1.26
C GLN A 71 -1.45 0.18 -0.99
N ARG A 72 -0.51 -0.76 -1.20
CA ARG A 72 -0.77 -2.19 -0.96
C ARG A 72 -0.95 -2.50 0.52
N PHE A 73 -0.25 -1.81 1.41
CA PHE A 73 -0.45 -1.95 2.85
C PHE A 73 -1.87 -1.54 3.25
N CYS A 74 -2.35 -0.38 2.78
CA CYS A 74 -3.71 0.07 3.04
C CYS A 74 -4.77 -0.85 2.42
N GLU A 75 -4.54 -1.37 1.21
CA GLU A 75 -5.42 -2.36 0.58
C GLU A 75 -5.64 -3.58 1.48
N ILE A 76 -4.54 -4.12 2.03
CA ILE A 76 -4.59 -5.34 2.86
C ILE A 76 -5.18 -5.01 4.23
N VAL A 77 -4.60 -4.06 4.96
CA VAL A 77 -4.98 -3.79 6.36
C VAL A 77 -6.34 -3.12 6.43
N GLY A 78 -6.62 -2.15 5.55
CA GLY A 78 -7.93 -1.49 5.46
C GLY A 78 -9.04 -2.49 5.16
N GLY A 79 -8.83 -3.42 4.22
CA GLY A 79 -9.80 -4.46 3.92
C GLY A 79 -10.08 -5.39 5.12
N LEU A 80 -9.04 -5.73 5.90
CA LEU A 80 -9.20 -6.54 7.12
C LEU A 80 -9.98 -5.79 8.20
N VAL A 81 -9.68 -4.50 8.41
CA VAL A 81 -10.39 -3.65 9.36
C VAL A 81 -11.86 -3.50 8.97
N GLU A 82 -12.15 -3.17 7.71
CA GLU A 82 -13.52 -3.05 7.18
C GLU A 82 -14.31 -4.34 7.39
N THR A 83 -13.73 -5.49 7.01
CA THR A 83 -14.39 -6.80 7.15
C THR A 83 -14.65 -7.17 8.61
N SER A 84 -13.79 -6.74 9.53
CA SER A 84 -13.90 -7.11 10.95
C SER A 84 -14.86 -6.21 11.73
N LEU A 85 -14.92 -4.91 11.40
CA LEU A 85 -15.59 -3.90 12.22
C LEU A 85 -16.90 -3.36 11.63
N MET A 86 -17.14 -3.48 10.31
CA MET A 86 -18.34 -2.91 9.69
C MET A 86 -19.61 -3.76 9.85
N ASN A 87 -19.51 -4.94 10.47
CA ASN A 87 -20.67 -5.81 10.70
C ASN A 87 -21.40 -5.53 12.03
N ASP A 88 -20.93 -4.56 12.81
CA ASP A 88 -21.44 -4.27 14.14
C ASP A 88 -21.61 -2.75 14.34
N ASP A 89 -22.85 -2.27 14.39
CA ASP A 89 -23.18 -0.84 14.44
C ASP A 89 -22.62 -0.14 15.70
N GLU A 90 -22.45 -0.87 16.82
CA GLU A 90 -21.82 -0.34 18.03
C GLU A 90 -20.32 -0.09 17.86
N GLN A 91 -19.64 -0.87 17.00
CA GLN A 91 -18.20 -0.72 16.76
C GLN A 91 -17.87 0.45 15.83
N GLN A 92 -18.82 0.89 15.00
CA GLN A 92 -18.63 2.06 14.12
C GLN A 92 -18.49 3.37 14.90
N GLN A 93 -19.01 3.44 16.13
CA GLN A 93 -18.90 4.63 16.98
C GLN A 93 -17.60 4.69 17.80
N GLN A 94 -16.81 3.62 17.85
CA GLN A 94 -15.57 3.59 18.62
C GLN A 94 -14.39 4.16 17.84
N THR A 95 -13.55 4.94 18.53
CA THR A 95 -12.28 5.41 17.96
C THR A 95 -11.30 4.26 17.79
N LEU A 96 -10.92 3.98 16.55
CA LEU A 96 -9.89 2.99 16.24
C LEU A 96 -8.52 3.52 16.65
N THR A 97 -7.84 2.81 17.55
CA THR A 97 -6.46 3.13 17.93
C THR A 97 -5.49 2.19 17.23
N SER A 98 -4.57 2.75 16.46
CA SER A 98 -3.47 2.03 15.80
C SER A 98 -2.13 2.38 16.44
N VAL A 99 -1.30 1.37 16.72
CA VAL A 99 0.06 1.56 17.24
C VAL A 99 1.07 0.86 16.33
N ASP A 100 2.04 1.61 15.82
CA ASP A 100 3.06 1.16 14.87
C ASP A 100 4.45 1.15 15.54
N MET A 101 4.90 -0.05 15.93
CA MET A 101 6.18 -0.26 16.60
C MET A 101 7.32 -0.23 15.59
N GLY A 102 8.23 0.73 15.71
CA GLY A 102 9.30 0.93 14.75
C GLY A 102 8.82 1.63 13.47
N CYS A 103 7.98 2.66 13.61
CA CYS A 103 7.31 3.34 12.50
C CYS A 103 8.28 3.98 11.48
N GLY A 104 9.56 4.13 11.83
CA GLY A 104 10.59 4.67 10.94
C GLY A 104 10.25 6.10 10.53
N ARG A 105 10.00 6.36 9.24
CA ARG A 105 9.57 7.69 8.75
C ARG A 105 8.04 7.89 8.76
N GLY A 106 7.28 6.97 9.35
CA GLY A 106 5.83 7.08 9.48
C GLY A 106 5.05 6.80 8.19
N TYR A 107 5.69 6.32 7.11
CA TYR A 107 5.01 6.12 5.82
C TYR A 107 3.74 5.28 5.93
N LEU A 108 3.83 4.12 6.60
CA LEU A 108 2.70 3.22 6.75
C LEU A 108 1.70 3.71 7.80
N THR A 109 2.19 4.32 8.89
CA THR A 109 1.37 4.94 9.93
C THR A 109 0.44 6.01 9.35
N PHE A 110 0.98 7.00 8.63
CA PHE A 110 0.18 8.06 8.02
C PHE A 110 -0.72 7.53 6.90
N SER A 111 -0.24 6.55 6.13
CA SER A 111 -1.04 5.95 5.05
C SER A 111 -2.28 5.24 5.59
N LEU A 112 -2.12 4.45 6.65
CA LEU A 112 -3.24 3.73 7.26
C LEU A 112 -4.21 4.70 7.94
N HIS A 113 -3.68 5.68 8.68
CA HIS A 113 -4.48 6.74 9.29
C HIS A 113 -5.37 7.44 8.25
N ALA A 114 -4.76 7.96 7.18
CA ALA A 114 -5.47 8.66 6.13
C ALA A 114 -6.50 7.75 5.42
N HIS A 115 -6.13 6.49 5.16
CA HIS A 115 -7.04 5.55 4.51
C HIS A 115 -8.29 5.27 5.36
N LEU A 116 -8.10 4.95 6.64
CA LEU A 116 -9.20 4.62 7.54
C LEU A 116 -10.07 5.85 7.86
N HIS A 117 -9.44 7.01 8.04
CA HIS A 117 -10.17 8.27 8.18
C HIS A 117 -11.04 8.57 6.95
N GLN A 118 -10.51 8.38 5.74
CA GLN A 118 -11.30 8.53 4.50
C GLN A 118 -12.47 7.55 4.41
N ARG A 119 -12.40 6.41 5.10
CA ARG A 119 -13.47 5.41 5.19
C ARG A 119 -14.50 5.70 6.28
N GLY A 120 -14.37 6.82 6.99
CA GLY A 120 -15.32 7.27 7.99
C GLY A 120 -15.04 6.77 9.41
N PHE A 121 -13.90 6.10 9.63
CA PHE A 121 -13.50 5.73 10.98
C PHE A 121 -12.95 6.96 11.72
N ALA A 122 -13.32 7.11 13.00
CA ALA A 122 -12.55 7.95 13.92
C ALA A 122 -11.24 7.22 14.25
N VAL A 123 -10.08 7.81 13.96
CA VAL A 123 -8.79 7.10 14.07
C VAL A 123 -7.80 7.88 14.92
N GLN A 124 -7.17 7.19 15.87
CA GLN A 124 -5.96 7.64 16.53
C GLN A 124 -4.80 6.74 16.13
N SER A 125 -3.65 7.34 15.82
CA SER A 125 -2.47 6.59 15.38
C SER A 125 -1.25 7.01 16.16
N ARG A 126 -0.50 6.03 16.67
CA ARG A 126 0.75 6.25 17.38
C ARG A 126 1.89 5.46 16.75
N GLY A 127 2.84 6.14 16.12
CA GLY A 127 4.14 5.58 15.82
C GLY A 127 4.98 5.47 17.09
N VAL A 128 5.88 4.49 17.15
CA VAL A 128 6.90 4.39 18.20
C VAL A 128 8.25 4.26 17.52
N GLU A 129 9.18 5.17 17.82
CA GLU A 129 10.52 5.19 17.24
C GLU A 129 11.56 5.58 18.30
N MET A 130 12.74 4.99 18.21
CA MET A 130 13.81 5.14 19.21
C MET A 130 14.75 6.31 18.91
N ARG A 131 14.85 6.73 17.65
CA ARG A 131 15.76 7.80 17.21
C ARG A 131 15.12 9.19 17.43
N PRO A 132 15.61 10.01 18.37
CA PRO A 132 14.94 11.26 18.74
C PRO A 132 14.79 12.26 17.60
N LYS A 133 15.81 12.36 16.72
CA LYS A 133 15.75 13.22 15.53
C LYS A 133 14.59 12.84 14.60
N LEU A 134 14.37 11.54 14.45
CA LEU A 134 13.32 11.02 13.59
C LEU A 134 11.93 11.20 14.23
N VAL A 135 11.83 10.99 15.54
CA VAL A 135 10.63 11.32 16.32
C VAL A 135 10.25 12.80 16.17
N GLN A 136 11.23 13.71 16.28
CA GLN A 136 11.01 15.14 16.09
C GLN A 136 10.51 15.48 14.68
N GLU A 137 11.12 14.88 13.64
CA GLU A 137 10.71 15.05 12.24
C GLU A 137 9.27 14.61 12.02
N ILE A 138 8.92 13.38 12.42
CA ILE A 138 7.58 12.81 12.21
C ILE A 138 6.53 13.61 12.98
N ASN A 139 6.80 13.95 14.24
CA ASN A 139 5.88 14.77 15.03
C ASN A 139 5.70 16.18 14.46
N GLY A 140 6.73 16.73 13.80
CA GLY A 140 6.61 17.97 13.03
C GLY A 140 5.67 17.82 11.84
N ILE A 141 5.76 16.72 11.10
CA ILE A 141 4.86 16.40 9.98
C ILE A 141 3.43 16.22 10.48
N ALA A 142 3.21 15.46 11.55
CA ALA A 142 1.90 15.23 12.13
C ALA A 142 1.21 16.53 12.52
N ARG A 143 1.90 17.41 13.26
CA ARG A 143 1.38 18.75 13.61
C ARG A 143 1.06 19.59 12.38
N SER A 144 1.86 19.48 11.32
CA SER A 144 1.63 20.21 10.08
C SER A 144 0.36 19.73 9.35
N LEU A 145 0.05 18.43 9.46
CA LEU A 145 -1.19 17.87 8.92
C LEU A 145 -2.40 18.30 9.73
N ASP A 146 -2.34 18.21 11.07
CA ASP A 146 -3.42 18.65 11.96
C ASP A 146 -3.78 20.13 11.72
N TYR A 147 -2.78 20.98 11.51
CA TYR A 147 -2.99 22.40 11.19
C TYR A 147 -3.68 22.62 9.83
N VAL A 148 -3.37 21.79 8.83
CA VAL A 148 -3.96 21.89 7.48
C VAL A 148 -5.38 21.35 7.45
N GLU A 149 -5.67 20.30 8.23
CA GLU A 149 -6.96 19.61 8.25
C GLU A 149 -7.96 20.24 9.25
N GLY A 150 -7.48 21.07 10.18
CA GLY A 150 -8.36 21.77 11.14
C GLY A 150 -8.96 20.85 12.21
N ASN A 151 -8.34 19.70 12.46
CA ASN A 151 -8.90 18.64 13.30
C ASN A 151 -8.98 19.05 14.78
N ASN A 152 -10.21 19.31 15.24
CA ASN A 152 -10.61 19.35 16.67
C ASN A 152 -11.45 18.12 17.07
N ASP A 153 -11.56 17.11 16.19
CA ASP A 153 -12.53 16.00 16.25
C ASP A 153 -12.01 14.72 16.95
N GLY A 154 -10.81 14.75 17.51
CA GLY A 154 -10.20 13.60 18.20
C GLY A 154 -9.40 12.67 17.30
N SER A 155 -9.34 12.92 15.99
CA SER A 155 -8.46 12.26 15.03
C SER A 155 -7.04 12.80 15.20
N ARG A 156 -6.11 11.99 15.72
CA ARG A 156 -4.73 12.42 16.00
C ARG A 156 -3.73 11.38 15.56
N SER A 157 -2.69 11.82 14.84
CA SER A 157 -1.50 11.01 14.56
C SER A 157 -0.31 11.57 15.33
N GLN A 158 0.45 10.73 16.03
CA GLN A 158 1.69 11.11 16.74
C GLN A 158 2.74 10.00 16.63
N ALA A 159 4.01 10.33 16.86
CA ALA A 159 5.13 9.38 16.96
C ALA A 159 5.86 9.48 18.31
#